data_AF-A0A9W9E192-F1
#
_entry.id   AF-A0A9W9E192-F1
#
_cell.length_a   1.000
_cell.length_b   1.000
_cell.length_c   1.000
_cell.angle_alpha   90.00
_cell.angle_beta   90.00
_cell.angle_gamma   90.00
#
_symmetry.space_group_name_H-M   'P 1'
#
loop_
_entity.id
_entity.type
_entity.pdbx_description
1 polymer ?
#
loop_
_entity_poly.entity_id
_entity_poly.type
_entity_poly.pdbx_seq_one_letter_code
_entity_poly.pdbx_strand_id
1 'polypeptide(L)'
;MNLSKATSIKIASLQAKLNQQLGPEYISTRPGPGGGPKLVYAEGWKIINLANEVFGFNGWSSNLVSLTTDFIDYNEETRRYSVGVTAILRVTLRDGVFHEDIGYGILENSKTKGPALDKCKKEAVTDALKRSLRNFGNLLGNCLYDKQYTNEIVKIKVPPVCLPKSLIPV
;
A
#
# COMPACT_ATOMS: atom_id res chain seq x y z
N MET A 1 8.72 32.92 8.96
CA MET A 1 7.29 32.81 9.34
C MET A 1 7.24 32.24 10.76
N ASN A 2 6.65 32.93 11.73
CA ASN A 2 6.51 32.40 13.08
C ASN A 2 5.39 31.35 13.10
N LEU A 3 5.76 30.09 13.26
CA LEU A 3 4.79 29.00 13.41
C LEU A 3 4.09 29.15 14.76
N SER A 4 2.75 29.10 14.78
CA SER A 4 2.03 29.19 16.05
C SER A 4 2.39 28.01 16.97
N LYS A 5 2.33 28.23 18.29
CA LYS A 5 2.56 27.16 19.28
C LYS A 5 1.63 25.97 19.06
N ALA A 6 0.37 26.22 18.69
CA ALA A 6 -0.61 25.19 18.38
C ALA A 6 -0.23 24.36 17.14
N THR A 7 0.24 25.03 16.08
CA THR A 7 0.73 24.36 14.87
C THR A 7 1.94 23.48 15.18
N SER A 8 2.87 23.97 16.00
CA SER A 8 4.08 23.23 16.39
C SER A 8 3.74 21.96 17.18
N ILE A 9 2.80 22.04 18.14
CA ILE A 9 2.31 20.89 18.89
C ILE A 9 1.65 19.87 17.96
N LYS A 10 0.83 20.33 17.00
CA LYS A 10 0.16 19.46 16.04
C LYS A 10 1.16 18.70 15.16
N ILE A 11 2.17 19.39 14.64
CA ILE A 11 3.23 18.78 13.83
C ILE A 11 3.99 17.74 14.65
N ALA A 12 4.37 18.06 15.90
CA ALA A 12 5.06 17.11 16.78
C ALA A 12 4.21 15.85 17.06
N SER A 13 2.90 16.02 17.27
CA SER A 13 1.98 14.89 17.47
C SER A 13 1.85 14.01 16.21
N LEU A 14 1.73 14.62 15.03
CA LEU A 14 1.70 13.90 13.75
C LEU A 14 3.02 13.15 13.51
N GLN A 15 4.16 13.79 13.77
CA GLN A 15 5.47 13.16 13.65
C GLN A 15 5.60 11.95 14.58
N ALA A 16 5.16 12.08 15.83
CA ALA A 16 5.18 10.99 16.79
C ALA A 16 4.31 9.80 16.34
N LYS A 17 3.13 10.06 15.73
CA LYS A 17 2.30 9.00 15.13
C LYS A 17 3.01 8.32 13.95
N LEU A 18 3.55 9.11 13.02
CA LEU A 18 4.22 8.59 11.81
C LEU A 18 5.47 7.76 12.13
N ASN A 19 6.13 8.03 13.27
CA ASN A 19 7.29 7.26 13.73
C ASN A 19 6.94 5.85 14.23
N GLN A 20 5.69 5.58 14.60
CA GLN A 20 5.24 4.26 15.06
C GLN A 20 5.38 3.23 13.93
N GLN A 21 5.65 1.98 14.28
CA GLN A 21 5.69 0.87 13.32
C GLN A 21 4.32 0.18 13.27
N LEU A 22 4.02 -0.49 12.15
CA LEU A 22 2.78 -1.24 11.99
C LEU A 22 2.70 -2.40 13.00
N GLY A 23 1.53 -2.58 13.62
CA GLY A 23 1.22 -3.78 14.40
C GLY A 23 1.00 -5.01 13.51
N PRO A 24 1.09 -6.24 14.05
CA PRO A 24 0.94 -7.48 13.28
C PRO A 24 -0.44 -7.63 12.61
N GLU A 25 -1.48 -6.98 13.11
CA GLU A 25 -2.82 -6.90 12.53
C GLU A 25 -2.85 -6.21 11.15
N TYR A 26 -1.86 -5.38 10.84
CA TYR A 26 -1.71 -4.72 9.54
C TYR A 26 -0.89 -5.52 8.53
N ILE A 27 -0.26 -6.61 8.99
CA ILE A 27 0.72 -7.37 8.23
C ILE A 27 0.08 -8.58 7.54
N SER A 28 0.46 -8.77 6.28
CA SER A 28 0.12 -9.93 5.49
C SER A 28 1.38 -10.53 4.88
N THR A 29 1.36 -11.83 4.59
CA THR A 29 2.48 -12.51 3.95
C THR A 29 2.02 -13.22 2.69
N ARG A 30 2.89 -13.27 1.68
CA ARG A 30 2.71 -14.07 0.47
C ARG A 30 3.98 -14.86 0.16
N PRO A 31 3.89 -16.02 -0.52
CA PRO A 31 5.07 -16.71 -1.02
C PRO A 31 5.94 -15.79 -1.89
N GLY A 32 7.25 -15.92 -1.77
CA GLY A 32 8.19 -15.23 -2.67
C GLY A 32 8.21 -15.88 -4.05
N PRO A 33 8.71 -15.16 -5.08
CA PRO A 33 8.94 -15.72 -6.40
C PRO A 33 9.87 -16.95 -6.33
N GLY A 34 9.60 -17.97 -7.14
CA GLY A 34 10.47 -19.16 -7.25
C GLY A 34 10.64 -19.97 -5.96
N GLY A 35 9.71 -19.88 -5.01
CA GLY A 35 9.86 -20.53 -3.70
C GLY A 35 10.79 -19.79 -2.73
N GLY A 36 11.14 -18.54 -3.05
CA GLY A 36 11.94 -17.68 -2.18
C GLY A 36 11.24 -17.29 -0.87
N PRO A 37 11.93 -16.52 -0.02
CA PRO A 37 11.40 -16.07 1.28
C PRO A 37 10.03 -15.41 1.15
N LYS A 38 9.17 -15.63 2.16
CA LYS A 38 7.86 -14.97 2.21
C LYS A 38 8.04 -13.45 2.17
N LEU A 39 7.24 -12.79 1.34
CA LEU A 39 7.19 -11.34 1.26
C LEU A 39 6.16 -10.82 2.26
N VAL A 40 6.59 -9.86 3.07
CA VAL A 40 5.76 -9.15 4.05
C VAL A 40 5.20 -7.90 3.39
N TYR A 41 3.89 -7.67 3.50
CA TYR A 41 3.24 -6.51 2.91
C TYR A 41 2.03 -6.07 3.75
N ALA A 42 1.61 -4.81 3.55
CA ALA A 42 0.32 -4.32 4.03
C ALA A 42 -0.67 -4.22 2.86
N GLU A 43 -1.92 -4.60 3.12
CA GLU A 43 -3.01 -4.48 2.14
C GLU A 43 -3.37 -3.02 1.88
N GLY A 44 -3.76 -2.69 0.65
CA GLY A 44 -4.03 -1.31 0.26
C GLY A 44 -5.12 -0.62 1.10
N TRP A 45 -6.19 -1.34 1.42
CA TRP A 45 -7.30 -0.81 2.22
C TRP A 45 -6.87 -0.42 3.64
N LYS A 46 -5.94 -1.18 4.25
CA LYS A 46 -5.40 -0.87 5.58
C LYS A 46 -4.57 0.41 5.57
N ILE A 47 -3.73 0.57 4.55
CA ILE A 47 -2.92 1.78 4.36
C ILE A 47 -3.80 3.02 4.12
N ILE A 48 -4.89 2.88 3.36
CA ILE A 48 -5.88 3.96 3.16
C ILE A 48 -6.53 4.36 4.49
N ASN A 49 -6.95 3.37 5.30
CA ASN A 49 -7.53 3.64 6.62
C ASN A 49 -6.55 4.34 7.56
N LEU A 50 -5.28 3.91 7.58
CA LEU A 50 -4.23 4.57 8.36
C LEU A 50 -3.98 6.00 7.88
N ALA A 51 -3.97 6.26 6.57
CA ALA A 51 -3.85 7.62 6.04
C ALA A 51 -5.04 8.50 6.49
N ASN A 52 -6.26 7.96 6.47
CA ASN A 52 -7.45 8.65 6.97
C ASN A 52 -7.39 8.91 8.48
N GLU A 53 -6.83 8.00 9.27
CA GLU A 53 -6.68 8.18 10.72
C GLU A 53 -5.61 9.23 11.06
N VAL A 54 -4.49 9.21 10.34
CA VAL A 54 -3.35 10.11 10.59
C VAL A 54 -3.64 11.52 10.08
N PHE A 55 -4.10 11.65 8.84
CA PHE A 55 -4.28 12.94 8.19
C PHE A 55 -5.73 13.47 8.27
N GLY A 56 -6.70 12.59 8.54
CA GLY A 56 -8.12 12.88 8.35
C GLY A 56 -8.55 12.62 6.91
N PHE A 57 -9.82 12.24 6.70
CA PHE A 57 -10.37 11.92 5.36
C PHE A 57 -10.21 13.06 4.33
N ASN A 58 -10.08 14.30 4.79
CA ASN A 58 -9.89 15.51 3.97
C ASN A 58 -8.49 16.13 4.13
N GLY A 59 -7.56 15.45 4.82
CA GLY A 59 -6.21 15.94 5.05
C GLY A 59 -5.17 15.49 4.03
N TRP A 60 -5.55 14.56 3.17
CA TRP A 60 -4.71 14.04 2.09
C TRP A 60 -5.56 13.77 0.85
N SER A 61 -4.89 13.68 -0.30
CA SER A 61 -5.47 13.31 -1.58
C SER A 61 -4.47 12.49 -2.38
N SER A 62 -4.96 11.75 -3.38
CA SER A 62 -4.11 11.07 -4.35
C SER A 62 -4.48 11.49 -5.76
N ASN A 63 -3.48 11.62 -6.63
CA ASN A 63 -3.64 11.97 -8.03
C ASN A 63 -2.83 11.00 -8.89
N LEU A 64 -3.48 10.38 -9.87
CA LEU A 64 -2.82 9.53 -10.85
C LEU A 64 -2.12 10.42 -11.89
N VAL A 65 -0.79 10.48 -11.82
CA VAL A 65 0.04 11.32 -12.69
C VAL A 65 0.23 10.67 -14.06
N SER A 66 0.48 9.37 -14.07
CA SER A 66 0.64 8.60 -15.30
C SER A 66 0.21 7.15 -15.11
N LEU A 67 -0.30 6.54 -16.18
CA LEU A 67 -0.62 5.12 -16.24
C LEU A 67 -0.25 4.59 -17.62
N THR A 68 0.85 3.84 -17.68
CA THR A 68 1.44 3.32 -18.91
C THR A 68 1.27 1.82 -18.97
N THR A 69 0.75 1.31 -20.09
CA THR A 69 0.81 -0.13 -20.36
C THR A 69 2.12 -0.40 -21.07
N ASP A 70 3.07 -1.02 -20.37
CA ASP A 70 4.44 -1.18 -20.84
C ASP A 70 4.53 -2.28 -21.91
N PHE A 71 3.79 -3.37 -21.70
CA PHE A 71 3.65 -4.45 -22.68
C PHE A 71 2.32 -5.17 -22.56
N ILE A 72 1.89 -5.75 -23.68
CA ILE A 72 0.79 -6.70 -23.79
C ILE A 72 1.24 -7.78 -24.77
N ASP A 73 1.87 -8.81 -24.25
CA ASP A 73 2.44 -9.88 -25.06
C ASP A 73 1.45 -11.04 -25.14
N TYR A 74 1.26 -11.58 -26.34
CA TYR A 74 0.49 -12.79 -26.56
C TYR A 74 1.43 -13.89 -27.06
N ASN A 75 1.46 -15.00 -26.34
CA ASN A 75 2.24 -16.17 -26.72
C ASN A 75 1.35 -17.14 -27.52
N GLU A 76 1.67 -17.33 -28.80
CA GLU A 76 0.90 -18.17 -29.74
C GLU A 76 0.87 -19.66 -29.35
N GLU A 77 1.96 -20.19 -28.80
CA GLU A 77 2.08 -21.60 -28.41
C GLU A 77 1.20 -21.93 -27.19
N THR A 78 1.30 -21.11 -26.16
CA THR A 78 0.56 -21.29 -24.89
C THR A 78 -0.85 -20.71 -24.95
N ARG A 79 -1.13 -19.84 -25.93
CA ARG A 79 -2.36 -19.03 -26.04
C ARG A 79 -2.65 -18.28 -24.75
N ARG A 80 -1.63 -17.56 -24.26
CA ARG A 80 -1.68 -16.77 -23.02
C ARG A 80 -1.17 -15.36 -23.22
N TYR A 81 -1.69 -14.45 -22.41
CA TYR A 81 -1.28 -13.05 -22.33
C TYR A 81 -0.37 -12.80 -21.13
N SER A 82 0.67 -12.01 -21.34
CA SER A 82 1.46 -11.38 -20.29
C SER A 82 1.32 -9.87 -20.40
N VAL A 83 1.04 -9.20 -19.29
CA VAL A 83 0.73 -7.76 -19.25
C VAL A 83 1.49 -7.09 -18.12
N GLY A 84 2.17 -6.00 -18.46
CA GLY A 84 2.85 -5.12 -17.50
C GLY A 84 2.30 -3.69 -17.58
N VAL A 85 2.03 -3.10 -16.43
CA VAL A 85 1.51 -1.74 -16.30
C VAL A 85 2.28 -0.99 -15.22
N THR A 86 2.76 0.20 -15.56
CA THR A 86 3.38 1.15 -14.64
C THR A 86 2.40 2.28 -14.31
N ALA A 87 2.30 2.64 -13.03
CA ALA A 87 1.59 3.84 -12.58
C ALA A 87 2.56 4.79 -11.87
N ILE A 88 2.40 6.10 -12.10
CA ILE A 88 3.02 7.15 -11.27
C ILE A 88 1.88 7.84 -10.53
N LEU A 89 1.98 7.89 -9.21
CA LEU A 89 0.94 8.47 -8.36
C LEU A 89 1.54 9.51 -7.41
N ARG A 90 0.83 10.61 -7.21
CA ARG A 90 1.16 11.65 -6.22
C ARG A 90 0.20 11.57 -5.06
N VAL A 91 0.73 11.58 -3.84
CA VAL A 91 -0.05 11.84 -2.62
C VAL A 91 0.28 13.23 -2.12
N THR A 92 -0.74 14.06 -1.90
CA THR A 92 -0.60 15.45 -1.46
C THR A 92 -1.37 15.67 -0.16
N LEU A 93 -0.69 16.18 0.87
CA LEU A 93 -1.29 16.62 2.13
C LEU A 93 -1.92 18.01 1.97
N ARG A 94 -2.80 18.39 2.90
CA ARG A 94 -3.51 19.67 2.86
C ARG A 94 -2.60 20.90 2.83
N ASP A 95 -1.42 20.81 3.46
CA ASP A 95 -0.43 21.88 3.49
C ASP A 95 0.42 21.97 2.20
N GLY A 96 0.18 21.10 1.23
CA GLY A 96 0.86 21.06 -0.05
C GLY A 96 2.08 20.17 -0.09
N VAL A 97 2.51 19.57 1.04
CA VAL A 97 3.58 18.55 1.03
C VAL A 97 3.11 17.35 0.22
N PHE A 98 3.96 16.86 -0.68
CA PHE A 98 3.61 15.72 -1.52
C PHE A 98 4.79 14.76 -1.70
N HIS A 99 4.44 13.50 -1.98
CA HIS A 99 5.37 12.48 -2.42
C HIS A 99 4.81 11.76 -3.65
N GLU A 100 5.70 11.45 -4.57
CA GLU A 100 5.40 10.64 -5.76
C GLU A 100 6.23 9.37 -5.72
N ASP A 101 5.63 8.27 -6.13
CA ASP A 101 6.35 7.02 -6.35
C ASP A 101 5.71 6.25 -7.52
N ILE A 102 6.47 5.30 -8.03
CA ILE A 102 6.06 4.40 -9.10
C ILE A 102 5.38 3.18 -8.46
N GLY A 103 4.38 2.61 -9.11
CA GLY A 103 3.83 1.30 -8.78
C GLY A 103 3.73 0.42 -10.01
N TYR A 104 3.74 -0.90 -9.79
CA TYR A 104 3.76 -1.86 -10.88
C TYR A 104 2.69 -2.94 -10.73
N GLY A 105 1.99 -3.22 -11.82
CA GLY A 105 1.05 -4.33 -11.93
C GLY A 105 1.51 -5.27 -13.02
N ILE A 106 1.64 -6.55 -12.68
CA ILE A 106 2.04 -7.59 -13.61
C ILE A 106 1.09 -8.79 -13.52
N LEU A 107 0.81 -9.36 -14.68
CA LEU A 107 0.14 -10.64 -14.78
C LEU A 107 0.72 -11.39 -15.97
N GLU A 108 1.28 -12.57 -15.68
CA GLU A 108 1.76 -13.50 -16.69
C GLU A 108 0.76 -14.64 -16.85
N ASN A 109 0.78 -15.29 -18.01
CA ASN A 109 0.01 -16.51 -18.27
C ASN A 109 -1.53 -16.35 -18.14
N SER A 110 -2.08 -15.16 -18.43
CA SER A 110 -3.53 -14.95 -18.43
C SER A 110 -4.20 -15.59 -19.64
N LYS A 111 -5.39 -16.17 -19.46
CA LYS A 111 -6.18 -16.70 -20.56
C LYS A 111 -6.80 -15.61 -21.44
N THR A 112 -7.08 -14.43 -20.87
CA THR A 112 -7.83 -13.36 -21.53
C THR A 112 -7.19 -11.99 -21.29
N LYS A 113 -7.15 -11.17 -22.35
CA LYS A 113 -6.52 -9.84 -22.36
C LYS A 113 -7.22 -8.83 -21.46
N GLY A 114 -8.56 -8.77 -21.50
CA GLY A 114 -9.36 -7.78 -20.75
C GLY A 114 -9.15 -7.85 -19.23
N PRO A 115 -9.41 -9.01 -18.59
CA PRO A 115 -9.16 -9.20 -17.16
C PRO A 115 -7.69 -9.03 -16.75
N ALA A 116 -6.75 -9.35 -17.65
CA ALA A 116 -5.33 -9.11 -17.39
C ALA A 116 -5.02 -7.62 -17.27
N LEU A 117 -5.51 -6.81 -18.22
CA LEU A 117 -5.37 -5.35 -18.17
C LEU A 117 -6.05 -4.74 -16.95
N ASP A 118 -7.25 -5.18 -16.61
CA ASP A 118 -7.99 -4.69 -15.45
C ASP A 118 -7.22 -4.95 -14.14
N LYS A 119 -6.72 -6.18 -13.95
CA LYS A 119 -5.87 -6.52 -12.80
C LYS A 119 -4.61 -5.67 -12.76
N CYS A 120 -3.82 -5.63 -13.84
CA CYS A 120 -2.54 -4.93 -13.84
C CYS A 120 -2.71 -3.42 -13.59
N LYS A 121 -3.72 -2.78 -14.18
CA LYS A 121 -4.01 -1.36 -13.91
C LYS A 121 -4.37 -1.11 -12.45
N LYS A 122 -5.25 -1.92 -11.87
CA LYS A 122 -5.66 -1.79 -10.46
C LYS A 122 -4.49 -2.03 -9.49
N GLU A 123 -3.68 -3.05 -9.77
CA GLU A 123 -2.50 -3.38 -8.98
C GLU A 123 -1.44 -2.28 -9.05
N ALA A 124 -1.11 -1.78 -10.24
CA ALA A 124 -0.14 -0.70 -10.43
C ALA A 124 -0.52 0.57 -9.65
N VAL A 125 -1.79 0.99 -9.73
CA VAL A 125 -2.27 2.19 -9.03
C VAL A 125 -2.25 1.98 -7.51
N THR A 126 -2.68 0.80 -7.03
CA THR A 126 -2.68 0.50 -5.60
C THR A 126 -1.26 0.41 -5.03
N ASP A 127 -0.33 -0.15 -5.80
CA ASP A 127 1.08 -0.23 -5.41
C ASP A 127 1.73 1.16 -5.37
N ALA A 128 1.49 2.00 -6.38
CA ALA A 128 2.00 3.37 -6.44
C ALA A 128 1.48 4.20 -5.25
N LEU A 129 0.21 4.02 -4.87
CA LEU A 129 -0.39 4.67 -3.71
C LEU A 129 0.32 4.27 -2.41
N LYS A 130 0.48 2.97 -2.15
CA LYS A 130 1.17 2.48 -0.94
C LYS A 130 2.62 2.98 -0.89
N ARG A 131 3.31 2.96 -2.02
CA ARG A 131 4.70 3.41 -2.15
C ARG A 131 4.87 4.92 -2.04
N SER A 132 3.86 5.69 -2.42
CA SER A 132 3.85 7.14 -2.18
C SER A 132 3.63 7.43 -0.69
N LEU A 133 2.66 6.74 -0.06
CA LEU A 133 2.31 6.93 1.36
C LEU A 133 3.43 6.57 2.33
N ARG A 134 4.22 5.53 2.06
CA ARG A 134 5.33 5.14 2.96
C ARG A 134 6.33 6.27 3.18
N ASN A 135 6.52 7.18 2.22
CA ASN A 135 7.50 8.27 2.34
C ASN A 135 7.18 9.24 3.48
N PHE A 136 5.94 9.24 3.99
CA PHE A 136 5.55 10.05 5.14
C PHE A 136 5.94 9.42 6.50
N GLY A 137 6.19 8.10 6.58
CA GLY A 137 6.63 7.48 7.83
C GLY A 137 6.41 5.98 7.97
N ASN A 138 6.92 5.44 9.07
CA ASN A 138 6.86 4.02 9.43
C ASN A 138 5.43 3.50 9.51
N LEU A 139 4.52 4.27 10.10
CA LEU A 139 3.13 3.87 10.28
C LEU A 139 2.41 3.68 8.94
N LEU A 140 2.86 4.37 7.89
CA LEU A 140 2.29 4.23 6.54
C LEU A 140 3.06 3.22 5.67
N GLY A 141 3.83 2.32 6.30
CA GLY A 141 4.43 1.17 5.65
C GLY A 141 5.93 1.28 5.39
N ASN A 142 6.61 2.36 5.82
CA ASN A 142 8.06 2.45 5.67
C ASN A 142 8.80 1.37 6.48
N CYS A 143 8.24 0.94 7.62
CA CYS A 143 8.84 -0.11 8.44
C CYS A 143 8.93 -1.46 7.73
N LEU A 144 8.11 -1.71 6.68
CA LEU A 144 8.15 -2.96 5.92
C LEU A 144 9.44 -3.14 5.10
N TYR A 145 10.24 -2.08 4.94
CA TYR A 145 11.54 -2.12 4.28
C TYR A 145 12.70 -2.41 5.26
N ASP A 146 12.44 -2.38 6.56
CA ASP A 146 13.38 -2.79 7.59
C ASP A 146 13.30 -4.32 7.79
N LYS A 147 14.38 -4.99 7.39
CA LYS A 147 14.51 -6.46 7.49
C LYS A 147 14.40 -6.94 8.94
N GLN A 148 14.96 -6.20 9.90
CA GLN A 148 14.89 -6.57 11.32
C GLN A 148 13.43 -6.53 11.80
N TYR A 149 12.72 -5.45 11.51
CA TYR A 149 11.29 -5.34 11.79
C TYR A 149 10.48 -6.48 11.16
N THR A 150 10.66 -6.74 9.86
CA THR A 150 9.88 -7.78 9.15
C THR A 150 10.12 -9.19 9.71
N ASN A 151 11.34 -9.48 10.18
CA ASN A 151 11.66 -10.77 10.79
C ASN A 151 11.01 -10.95 12.16
N GLU A 152 10.89 -9.88 12.96
CA GLU A 152 10.30 -9.96 14.29
C GLU A 152 8.77 -9.90 14.26
N ILE A 153 8.18 -9.03 13.44
CA ILE A 153 6.72 -8.81 13.43
C ILE A 153 5.94 -10.06 13.03
N VAL A 154 6.49 -10.89 12.12
CA VAL A 154 5.84 -12.13 11.66
C VAL A 154 5.81 -13.23 12.73
N LYS A 155 6.60 -13.10 13.81
CA LYS A 155 6.59 -14.05 14.93
C LYS A 155 5.46 -13.78 15.92
N ILE A 156 4.88 -12.58 15.87
CA ILE A 156 3.81 -12.16 16.80
C ILE A 156 2.48 -12.76 16.33
N LYS A 157 1.85 -13.57 17.17
CA LYS A 157 0.54 -14.16 16.89
C LYS A 157 -0.57 -13.16 17.20
N VAL A 158 -1.35 -12.79 16.18
CA VAL A 158 -2.58 -12.02 16.37
C VAL A 158 -3.68 -12.97 16.84
N PRO A 159 -4.35 -12.71 17.98
CA PRO A 159 -5.50 -13.52 18.39
C PRO A 159 -6.61 -13.41 17.34
N PRO A 160 -7.37 -14.49 17.09
CA PRO A 160 -8.48 -14.44 16.13
C PRO A 160 -9.49 -13.38 16.56
N VAL A 161 -9.96 -12.58 15.61
CA VAL A 161 -11.03 -11.60 15.84
C VAL A 161 -12.28 -12.38 16.24
N CYS A 162 -12.60 -12.37 17.53
CA CYS A 162 -13.83 -12.96 18.03
C CYS A 162 -14.97 -12.02 17.67
N LEU A 163 -15.78 -12.38 16.68
CA LEU A 163 -17.02 -11.65 16.38
C LEU A 163 -17.92 -11.70 17.62
N PRO A 164 -18.42 -10.57 18.13
CA PRO A 164 -19.39 -10.59 19.21
C PRO A 164 -20.62 -11.39 18.76
N LYS A 165 -21.04 -12.36 19.58
CA LYS A 165 -22.16 -13.28 19.31
C LYS A 165 -23.52 -12.58 19.13
N SER A 166 -23.59 -11.25 19.21
CA SER A 166 -24.81 -10.45 19.08
C SER A 166 -25.20 -10.12 17.64
N LEU A 167 -24.51 -10.64 16.63
CA LEU A 167 -24.79 -10.37 15.20
C LEU A 167 -25.16 -11.63 14.40
N ILE A 168 -25.51 -12.74 15.05
CA ILE A 168 -26.11 -13.89 14.35
C ILE A 168 -27.62 -13.62 14.30
N PRO A 169 -28.22 -13.35 13.13
CA PRO A 169 -29.67 -13.32 13.03
C PRO A 169 -30.19 -14.75 13.31
N VAL A 170 -31.16 -14.86 14.20
CA VAL A 170 -31.94 -16.08 14.43
C VAL A 170 -32.78 -16.38 13.19
#